data_AF-A0A804Q9L9-F1
#
_entry.id   AF-A0A804Q9L9-F1
#
_cell.length_a   1.000
_cell.length_b   1.000
_cell.length_c   1.000
_cell.angle_alpha   90.00
_cell.angle_beta   90.00
_cell.angle_gamma   90.00
#
_symmetry.space_group_name_H-M   'P 1'
#
loop_
_entity.id
_entity.type
_entity.pdbx_description
1 polymer ?
#
loop_
_entity_poly.entity_id
_entity_poly.type
_entity_poly.pdbx_seq_one_letter_code
_entity_poly.pdbx_strand_id
1 'polypeptide(L)'
;MDREALRMLCSPQFWRMAVLWALSLLHSYLLVFHCGRADAPRRRRPRPAEGRCPICVVTGATSGLGRAAAAALAREGYHVVLAGRSTQLLYETVQEIQRQQPDAHLKEFQVDLASFKSIKKFGSSLKQWVHEKNVEPSIQLLVNNAGILAKSHRITEDGLDEMIQTNYIGPFMLTNILLPLLKNSSVPSRVVNLTSFTHRCVSGLDVCEDALRGMKFGRCSIGESYPLASTYEYTKLCMLMFSYELHRQLHMSSGVSVI
;
A
#
# COMPACT_ATOMS: atom_id res chain seq x y z
N MET A 1 29.25 17.39 19.45
CA MET A 1 28.64 16.68 18.31
C MET A 1 28.72 15.20 18.61
N ASP A 2 27.57 14.54 18.70
CA ASP A 2 27.45 13.20 19.26
C ASP A 2 28.17 12.15 18.40
N ARG A 3 28.92 11.22 19.01
CA ARG A 3 29.71 10.20 18.27
C ARG A 3 28.82 9.31 17.40
N GLU A 4 27.57 9.11 17.82
CA GLU A 4 26.58 8.35 17.07
C GLU A 4 26.08 9.12 15.83
N ALA A 5 25.87 10.43 15.95
CA ALA A 5 25.45 11.27 14.83
C ALA A 5 26.51 11.30 13.72
N LEU A 6 27.80 11.38 14.10
CA LEU A 6 28.91 11.28 13.16
C LEU A 6 28.98 9.91 12.46
N ARG A 7 28.77 8.81 13.20
CA ARG A 7 28.72 7.46 12.61
C ARG A 7 27.55 7.31 11.64
N MET A 8 26.40 7.88 11.96
CA MET A 8 25.24 7.88 11.08
C MET A 8 25.52 8.68 9.79
N LEU A 9 26.07 9.90 9.90
CA LEU A 9 26.41 10.75 8.75
C LEU A 9 27.47 10.11 7.83
N CYS A 10 28.41 9.36 8.39
CA CYS A 10 29.42 8.62 7.63
C CYS A 10 28.93 7.25 7.12
N SER A 11 27.72 6.82 7.47
CA SER A 11 27.19 5.52 7.05
C SER A 11 26.78 5.54 5.57
N PRO A 12 27.02 4.46 4.81
CA PRO A 12 26.52 4.33 3.43
C PRO A 12 24.99 4.44 3.34
N GLN A 13 24.28 4.04 4.40
CA GLN A 13 22.82 4.14 4.48
C GLN A 13 22.35 5.60 4.50
N PHE A 14 23.04 6.47 5.25
CA PHE A 14 22.71 7.90 5.28
C PHE A 14 22.86 8.53 3.90
N TRP A 15 23.97 8.31 3.20
CA TRP A 15 24.18 8.89 1.87
C TRP A 15 23.16 8.39 0.84
N ARG A 16 22.75 7.12 0.92
CA ARG A 16 21.64 6.59 0.10
C ARG A 16 20.32 7.30 0.40
N MET A 17 19.95 7.43 1.67
CA MET A 17 18.67 7.98 2.09
C MET A 17 18.58 9.50 2.00
N ALA A 18 19.65 10.22 2.32
CA ALA A 18 19.64 11.67 2.42
C ALA A 18 19.98 12.34 1.08
N VAL A 19 20.90 11.74 0.29
CA VAL A 19 21.42 12.38 -0.93
C VAL A 19 20.84 11.72 -2.18
N LEU A 20 21.00 10.41 -2.35
CA LEU A 20 20.52 9.74 -3.58
C LEU A 20 19.00 9.81 -3.71
N TRP A 21 18.28 9.61 -2.61
CA TRP A 21 16.82 9.71 -2.60
C TRP A 21 16.33 11.15 -2.85
N ALA A 22 16.99 12.16 -2.27
CA ALA A 22 16.63 13.56 -2.50
C ALA A 22 16.91 13.98 -3.94
N LEU A 23 18.05 13.59 -4.52
CA LEU A 23 18.39 13.84 -5.92
C LEU A 23 17.42 13.12 -6.87
N SER A 24 17.06 11.87 -6.57
CA SER A 24 16.07 11.12 -7.35
C SER A 24 14.67 11.75 -7.28
N LEU A 25 14.26 12.25 -6.11
CA LEU A 25 13.02 13.00 -5.93
C LEU A 25 13.05 14.30 -6.73
N LEU A 26 14.13 15.09 -6.62
CA LEU A 26 14.30 16.34 -7.35
C LEU A 26 14.26 16.10 -8.86
N HIS A 27 14.98 15.08 -9.34
CA HIS A 27 14.97 14.69 -10.75
C HIS A 27 13.56 14.29 -11.22
N SER A 28 12.85 13.48 -10.43
CA SER A 28 11.46 13.09 -10.73
C SER A 28 10.52 14.30 -10.76
N TYR A 29 10.71 15.25 -9.85
CA TYR A 29 9.91 16.49 -9.79
C TYR A 29 10.20 17.40 -10.99
N LEU A 30 11.47 17.52 -11.38
CA LEU A 30 11.89 18.25 -12.58
C LEU A 30 11.29 17.62 -13.84
N LEU A 31 11.27 16.29 -13.96
CA LEU A 31 10.62 15.59 -15.07
C LEU A 31 9.11 15.88 -15.12
N VAL A 32 8.42 15.87 -13.98
CA VAL A 32 6.98 16.21 -13.92
C VAL A 32 6.73 17.67 -14.34
N PHE A 33 7.61 18.60 -13.93
CA PHE A 33 7.53 19.98 -14.37
C PHE A 33 7.84 20.17 -15.86
N HIS A 34 8.81 19.43 -16.40
CA HIS A 34 9.25 19.55 -17.80
C HIS A 34 8.32 18.82 -18.78
N CYS A 35 7.66 17.75 -18.38
CA CYS A 35 6.66 17.07 -19.22
C CYS A 35 5.36 17.86 -19.41
N GLY A 36 5.22 19.03 -18.77
CA GLY A 36 3.97 19.78 -18.73
C GLY A 36 2.90 19.01 -17.96
N ARG A 37 1.94 19.73 -17.36
CA ARG A 37 0.67 19.11 -17.00
C ARG A 37 -0.01 18.73 -18.31
N ALA A 38 0.26 17.53 -18.84
CA ALA A 38 -0.67 16.92 -19.77
C ALA A 38 -2.01 16.92 -19.03
N ASP A 39 -3.00 17.64 -19.58
CA ASP A 39 -4.35 17.64 -19.04
C ASP A 39 -4.75 16.18 -18.87
N ALA A 40 -4.78 15.71 -17.62
CA ALA A 40 -5.25 14.38 -17.33
C ALA A 40 -6.66 14.34 -17.89
N PRO A 41 -6.98 13.42 -18.83
CA PRO A 41 -8.28 13.41 -19.47
C PRO A 41 -9.31 13.42 -18.35
N ARG A 42 -10.27 14.36 -18.39
CA ARG A 42 -11.36 14.46 -17.39
C ARG A 42 -11.98 13.08 -17.26
N ARG A 43 -11.55 12.32 -16.25
CA ARG A 43 -12.04 10.96 -16.06
C ARG A 43 -13.50 11.13 -15.69
N ARG A 44 -14.38 10.50 -16.48
CA ARG A 44 -15.79 10.44 -16.13
C ARG A 44 -15.86 9.89 -14.71
N ARG A 45 -16.54 10.61 -13.81
CA ARG A 45 -16.95 10.05 -12.51
C ARG A 45 -17.44 8.63 -12.74
N PRO A 46 -17.08 7.66 -11.89
CA PRO A 46 -17.70 6.36 -11.93
C PRO A 46 -19.22 6.60 -11.93
N ARG A 47 -19.89 6.32 -13.05
CA ARG A 47 -21.35 6.37 -13.04
C ARG A 47 -21.76 5.12 -12.28
N PRO A 48 -22.58 5.26 -11.22
CA PRO A 48 -23.25 4.12 -10.62
C PRO A 48 -23.89 3.33 -11.76
N ALA A 49 -23.42 2.11 -12.02
CA ALA A 49 -24.24 1.17 -12.75
C ALA A 49 -25.47 0.96 -11.88
N GLU A 50 -26.66 1.22 -12.42
CA GLU A 50 -27.94 0.89 -11.76
C GLU A 50 -28.16 1.56 -10.38
N GLY A 51 -27.60 2.76 -10.15
CA GLY A 51 -27.83 3.50 -8.91
C GLY A 51 -27.05 3.00 -7.68
N ARG A 52 -26.05 2.11 -7.87
CA ARG A 52 -25.21 1.58 -6.78
C ARG A 52 -23.83 2.26 -6.71
N CYS A 53 -23.42 2.62 -5.50
CA CYS A 53 -22.15 3.30 -5.22
C CYS A 53 -20.97 2.32 -5.34
N PRO A 54 -19.95 2.57 -6.19
CA PRO A 54 -18.81 1.68 -6.34
C PRO A 54 -17.96 1.64 -5.07
N ILE A 55 -17.43 0.47 -4.72
CA ILE A 55 -16.63 0.30 -3.51
C ILE A 55 -15.14 0.44 -3.83
N CYS A 56 -14.41 1.19 -3.01
CA CYS A 56 -12.96 1.16 -2.99
C CYS A 56 -12.40 0.83 -1.61
N VAL A 57 -11.37 -0.01 -1.54
CA VAL A 57 -10.65 -0.34 -0.31
C VAL A 57 -9.31 0.39 -0.31
N VAL A 58 -9.02 1.16 0.74
CA VAL A 58 -7.75 1.87 0.89
C VAL A 58 -7.06 1.39 2.17
N THR A 59 -5.90 0.76 2.04
CA THR A 59 -5.08 0.37 3.21
C THR A 59 -4.20 1.53 3.66
N GLY A 60 -3.94 1.64 4.96
CA GLY A 60 -3.16 2.75 5.52
C GLY A 60 -3.90 4.08 5.39
N ALA A 61 -5.24 4.04 5.42
CA ALA A 61 -6.10 5.19 5.17
C ALA A 61 -6.08 6.26 6.26
N THR A 62 -5.39 6.03 7.39
CA THR A 62 -5.42 6.92 8.56
C THR A 62 -4.46 8.11 8.48
N SER A 63 -3.53 8.13 7.51
CA SER A 63 -2.52 9.18 7.40
C SER A 63 -1.99 9.35 5.97
N GLY A 64 -1.25 10.45 5.75
CA GLY A 64 -0.48 10.69 4.53
C GLY A 64 -1.27 10.52 3.24
N LEU A 65 -0.65 9.84 2.27
CA LEU A 65 -1.24 9.57 0.95
C LEU A 65 -2.52 8.73 1.03
N GLY A 66 -2.60 7.79 1.97
CA GLY A 66 -3.79 6.94 2.14
C GLY A 66 -5.01 7.74 2.55
N ARG A 67 -4.86 8.65 3.52
CA ARG A 67 -5.95 9.54 3.94
C ARG A 67 -6.38 10.49 2.82
N ALA A 68 -5.41 11.09 2.14
CA ALA A 68 -5.69 11.98 1.01
C ALA A 68 -6.41 11.25 -0.14
N ALA A 69 -5.99 10.02 -0.46
CA ALA A 69 -6.62 9.17 -1.45
C ALA A 69 -8.06 8.78 -1.04
N ALA A 70 -8.27 8.37 0.21
CA ALA A 70 -9.60 8.06 0.73
C ALA A 70 -10.54 9.27 0.62
N ALA A 71 -10.09 10.46 1.03
CA ALA A 71 -10.87 11.68 0.94
C ALA A 71 -11.18 12.07 -0.52
N ALA A 72 -10.25 11.87 -1.45
CA ALA A 72 -10.47 12.16 -2.87
C ALA A 72 -11.44 11.18 -3.53
N LEU A 73 -11.31 9.88 -3.22
CA LEU A 73 -12.20 8.85 -3.75
C LEU A 73 -13.64 9.01 -3.23
N ALA A 74 -13.80 9.44 -1.98
CA ALA A 74 -15.11 9.81 -1.43
C ALA A 74 -15.78 10.93 -2.25
N ARG A 75 -15.03 11.98 -2.65
CA ARG A 75 -15.56 13.06 -3.52
C ARG A 75 -15.96 12.59 -4.90
N GLU A 76 -15.28 11.55 -5.40
CA GLU A 76 -15.61 10.92 -6.68
C GLU A 76 -16.81 9.98 -6.58
N GLY A 77 -17.42 9.85 -5.40
CA GLY A 77 -18.65 9.10 -5.17
C GLY A 77 -18.42 7.61 -4.92
N TYR A 78 -17.22 7.20 -4.49
CA TYR A 78 -16.97 5.84 -4.01
C TYR A 78 -17.49 5.65 -2.58
N HIS A 79 -17.92 4.42 -2.29
CA HIS A 79 -18.03 3.93 -0.92
C HIS A 79 -16.63 3.51 -0.48
N VAL A 80 -16.00 4.36 0.33
CA VAL A 80 -14.61 4.17 0.73
C VAL A 80 -14.55 3.30 1.98
N VAL A 81 -13.94 2.14 1.82
CA VAL A 81 -13.52 1.27 2.91
C VAL A 81 -12.14 1.71 3.41
N LEU A 82 -12.10 2.34 4.58
CA LEU A 82 -10.87 2.76 5.24
C LEU A 82 -10.32 1.60 6.06
N ALA A 83 -9.17 1.08 5.65
CA ALA A 83 -8.54 -0.05 6.28
C ALA A 83 -7.23 0.39 6.98
N GLY A 84 -7.13 0.12 8.29
CA GLY A 84 -5.96 0.53 9.08
C GLY A 84 -5.86 -0.18 10.43
N ARG A 85 -4.69 -0.09 11.07
CA ARG A 85 -4.40 -0.85 12.31
C ARG A 85 -5.07 -0.29 13.56
N SER A 86 -5.23 1.03 13.64
CA SER A 86 -5.75 1.73 14.81
C SER A 86 -7.20 2.14 14.56
N THR A 87 -8.11 1.58 15.36
CA THR A 87 -9.55 1.91 15.34
C THR A 87 -9.78 3.38 15.69
N GLN A 88 -9.03 3.92 16.64
CA GLN A 88 -9.11 5.33 17.01
C GLN A 88 -8.75 6.24 15.83
N LEU A 89 -7.61 6.01 15.18
CA LEU A 89 -7.19 6.85 14.05
C LEU A 89 -8.11 6.70 12.83
N LEU A 90 -8.71 5.52 12.65
CA LEU A 90 -9.73 5.29 11.63
C LEU A 90 -10.96 6.15 11.90
N TYR A 91 -11.48 6.14 13.14
CA TYR A 91 -12.61 6.96 13.55
C TYR A 91 -12.35 8.45 13.35
N GLU A 92 -11.19 8.94 13.81
CA GLU A 92 -10.78 10.35 13.61
C GLU A 92 -10.74 10.72 12.12
N THR A 93 -10.22 9.81 11.28
CA THR A 93 -10.15 10.03 9.83
C THR A 93 -11.54 10.08 9.18
N VAL A 94 -12.44 9.19 9.59
CA VAL A 94 -13.83 9.18 9.11
C VAL A 94 -14.51 10.50 9.46
N GLN A 95 -14.37 10.98 10.69
CA GLN A 95 -14.93 12.27 11.12
C GLN A 95 -14.32 13.46 10.36
N GLU A 96 -13.02 13.44 10.09
CA GLU A 96 -12.35 14.48 9.30
C GLU A 96 -12.93 14.55 7.88
N ILE A 97 -13.06 13.40 7.21
CA ILE A 97 -13.61 13.34 5.85
C ILE A 97 -15.08 13.76 5.84
N GLN A 98 -15.89 13.27 6.80
CA GLN A 98 -17.32 13.61 6.89
C GLN A 98 -17.56 15.10 7.17
N ARG A 99 -16.70 15.76 7.97
CA ARG A 99 -16.79 17.21 8.17
C ARG A 99 -16.62 18.01 6.88
N GLN A 100 -15.79 17.51 5.96
CA GLN A 100 -15.56 18.14 4.66
C GLN A 100 -16.58 17.69 3.60
N GLN A 101 -17.14 16.49 3.77
CA GLN A 101 -18.00 15.80 2.81
C GLN A 101 -19.12 15.07 3.57
N PRO A 102 -20.19 15.76 3.99
CA PRO A 102 -21.25 15.17 4.83
C PRO A 102 -21.93 13.95 4.20
N ASP A 103 -22.01 13.91 2.87
CA ASP A 103 -22.65 12.83 2.11
C ASP A 103 -21.67 11.68 1.75
N ALA A 104 -20.44 11.70 2.27
CA ALA A 104 -19.46 10.66 1.96
C ALA A 104 -19.86 9.30 2.55
N HIS A 105 -19.90 8.28 1.68
CA HIS A 105 -20.10 6.89 2.10
C HIS A 105 -18.77 6.28 2.57
N LEU A 106 -18.59 6.18 3.87
CA LEU A 106 -17.37 5.68 4.49
C LEU A 106 -17.67 4.46 5.36
N LYS A 107 -16.73 3.51 5.36
CA LYS A 107 -16.76 2.36 6.25
C LYS A 107 -15.36 2.06 6.76
N GLU A 108 -15.13 2.13 8.06
CA GLU A 108 -13.88 1.68 8.65
C GLU A 108 -13.86 0.18 8.92
N PHE A 109 -12.67 -0.41 8.74
CA PHE A 109 -12.34 -1.74 9.23
C PHE A 109 -10.92 -1.75 9.80
N GLN A 110 -10.78 -2.37 10.96
CA GLN A 110 -9.46 -2.65 11.51
C GLN A 110 -8.78 -3.77 10.70
N VAL A 111 -7.57 -3.50 10.24
CA VAL A 111 -6.68 -4.52 9.66
C VAL A 111 -5.23 -4.19 10.00
N ASP A 112 -4.51 -5.21 10.43
CA ASP A 112 -3.07 -5.17 10.59
C ASP A 112 -2.42 -6.05 9.52
N LEU A 113 -1.64 -5.43 8.64
CA LEU A 113 -0.95 -6.16 7.56
C LEU A 113 0.25 -6.97 8.05
N ALA A 114 0.67 -6.77 9.31
CA ALA A 114 1.67 -7.58 9.99
C ALA A 114 1.09 -8.85 10.67
N SER A 115 -0.18 -9.20 10.39
CA SER A 115 -0.86 -10.37 10.95
C SER A 115 -1.75 -11.09 9.92
N PHE A 116 -1.43 -12.34 9.60
CA PHE A 116 -2.25 -13.17 8.71
C PHE A 116 -3.66 -13.39 9.27
N LYS A 117 -3.78 -13.55 10.58
CA LYS A 117 -5.07 -13.67 11.26
C LYS A 117 -5.92 -12.41 11.06
N SER A 118 -5.31 -11.24 11.23
CA SER A 118 -5.97 -9.95 11.02
C SER A 118 -6.44 -9.76 9.58
N ILE A 119 -5.59 -10.07 8.60
CA ILE A 119 -5.91 -9.99 7.17
C ILE A 119 -7.08 -10.93 6.79
N LYS A 120 -7.07 -12.18 7.28
CA LYS A 120 -8.18 -13.13 7.05
C LYS A 120 -9.48 -12.64 7.66
N LYS A 121 -9.44 -12.15 8.91
CA LYS A 121 -10.62 -11.59 9.59
C LYS A 121 -11.19 -10.42 8.80
N PHE A 122 -10.34 -9.48 8.38
CA PHE A 122 -10.75 -8.35 7.54
C PHE A 122 -11.44 -8.82 6.25
N GLY A 123 -10.85 -9.77 5.53
CA GLY A 123 -11.42 -10.29 4.30
C GLY A 123 -12.81 -10.91 4.48
N SER A 124 -13.02 -11.69 5.55
CA SER A 124 -14.33 -12.25 5.89
C SER A 124 -15.34 -11.17 6.27
N SER A 125 -14.96 -10.22 7.13
CA SER A 125 -15.84 -9.13 7.57
C SER A 125 -16.22 -8.21 6.41
N LEU A 126 -15.30 -7.93 5.48
CA LEU A 126 -15.59 -7.14 4.30
C LEU A 126 -16.57 -7.88 3.37
N LYS A 127 -16.33 -9.18 3.09
CA LYS A 127 -17.25 -9.99 2.28
C LYS A 127 -18.66 -9.98 2.86
N GLN A 128 -18.79 -10.24 4.17
CA GLN A 128 -20.08 -10.21 4.85
C GLN A 128 -20.76 -8.85 4.70
N TRP A 129 -20.04 -7.75 4.96
CA TRP A 129 -20.59 -6.40 4.84
C TRP A 129 -21.03 -6.05 3.41
N VAL A 130 -20.26 -6.47 2.40
CA VAL A 130 -20.62 -6.29 0.98
C VAL A 130 -21.94 -7.03 0.66
N HIS A 131 -22.10 -8.26 1.16
CA HIS A 131 -23.33 -9.04 0.96
C HIS A 131 -24.55 -8.42 1.65
N GLU A 132 -24.40 -7.92 2.88
CA GLU A 132 -25.51 -7.38 3.67
C GLU A 132 -26.07 -6.05 3.12
N LYS A 133 -25.22 -5.22 2.51
CA LYS A 133 -25.60 -3.84 2.17
C LYS A 133 -26.41 -3.70 0.88
N ASN A 134 -26.69 -4.78 0.14
CA ASN A 134 -27.24 -4.74 -1.22
C ASN A 134 -26.48 -3.77 -2.16
N VAL A 135 -25.21 -3.52 -1.83
CA VAL A 135 -24.25 -2.78 -2.65
C VAL A 135 -23.72 -3.76 -3.70
N GLU A 136 -23.08 -3.27 -4.76
CA GLU A 136 -22.36 -4.10 -5.72
C GLU A 136 -21.64 -5.26 -5.00
N PRO A 137 -21.86 -6.53 -5.39
CA PRO A 137 -21.27 -7.70 -4.72
C PRO A 137 -19.77 -7.86 -5.04
N SER A 138 -19.09 -6.73 -5.28
CA SER A 138 -17.76 -6.63 -5.84
C SER A 138 -17.05 -5.36 -5.38
N ILE A 139 -15.74 -5.31 -5.60
CA ILE A 139 -14.90 -4.14 -5.33
C ILE A 139 -14.39 -3.62 -6.66
N GLN A 140 -14.49 -2.31 -6.89
CA GLN A 140 -14.00 -1.67 -8.12
C GLN A 140 -12.56 -1.19 -8.00
N LEU A 141 -12.09 -0.90 -6.78
CA LEU A 141 -10.73 -0.39 -6.57
C LEU A 141 -10.13 -0.88 -5.25
N LEU A 142 -8.97 -1.52 -5.31
CA LEU A 142 -8.12 -1.81 -4.17
C LEU A 142 -6.87 -0.93 -4.23
N VAL A 143 -6.59 -0.16 -3.19
CA VAL A 143 -5.39 0.65 -3.04
C VAL A 143 -4.55 0.09 -1.89
N ASN A 144 -3.51 -0.67 -2.26
CA ASN A 144 -2.48 -1.14 -1.34
C ASN A 144 -1.49 0.00 -1.04
N ASN A 145 -1.89 0.91 -0.15
CA ASN A 145 -1.10 2.07 0.25
C ASN A 145 -0.32 1.88 1.54
N ALA A 146 -0.80 1.05 2.47
CA ALA A 146 -0.15 0.83 3.75
C ALA A 146 1.33 0.44 3.59
N GLY A 147 2.19 1.09 4.37
CA GLY A 147 3.59 0.74 4.46
C GLY A 147 4.26 1.45 5.62
N ILE A 148 5.33 0.85 6.13
CA ILE A 148 6.14 1.35 7.22
C ILE A 148 7.60 1.43 6.83
N LEU A 149 8.32 2.28 7.55
CA LEU A 149 9.78 2.32 7.59
C LEU A 149 10.20 1.99 9.02
N ALA A 150 10.31 0.70 9.33
CA ALA A 150 10.66 0.23 10.68
C ALA A 150 12.10 0.64 11.04
N LYS A 151 12.26 1.27 12.22
CA LYS A 151 13.56 1.74 12.74
C LYS A 151 14.41 0.64 13.38
N SER A 152 13.80 -0.49 13.71
CA SER A 152 14.45 -1.61 14.36
C SER A 152 13.89 -2.93 13.82
N HIS A 153 14.68 -3.99 13.92
CA HIS A 153 14.24 -5.34 13.57
C HIS A 153 13.14 -5.79 14.53
N ARG A 154 12.04 -6.28 13.97
CA ARG A 154 10.96 -6.91 14.72
C ARG A 154 10.42 -8.07 13.91
N ILE A 155 10.19 -9.18 14.59
CA ILE A 155 9.54 -10.36 14.03
C ILE A 155 8.06 -10.31 14.43
N THR A 156 7.20 -10.54 13.45
CA THR A 156 5.74 -10.60 13.65
C THR A 156 5.33 -11.92 14.29
N GLU A 157 4.05 -12.03 14.67
CA GLU A 157 3.47 -13.30 15.13
C GLU A 157 3.53 -14.41 14.07
N ASP A 158 3.66 -14.04 12.79
CA ASP A 158 3.77 -14.97 11.67
C ASP A 158 5.23 -15.36 11.35
N GLY A 159 6.20 -14.91 12.15
CA GLY A 159 7.61 -15.30 12.00
C GLY A 159 8.36 -14.59 10.86
N LEU A 160 7.85 -13.44 10.40
CA LEU A 160 8.43 -12.64 9.33
C LEU A 160 8.96 -11.31 9.85
N ASP A 161 9.86 -10.67 9.11
CA ASP A 161 10.22 -9.28 9.40
C ASP A 161 9.00 -8.36 9.25
N GLU A 162 8.77 -7.49 10.23
CA GLU A 162 7.60 -6.61 10.29
C GLU A 162 7.47 -5.70 9.06
N MET A 163 8.58 -5.16 8.55
CA MET A 163 8.56 -4.29 7.38
C MET A 163 8.25 -5.10 6.12
N ILE A 164 8.87 -6.26 5.96
CA ILE A 164 8.59 -7.18 4.83
C ILE A 164 7.14 -7.61 4.83
N GLN A 165 6.63 -8.00 5.99
CA GLN A 165 5.25 -8.44 6.08
C GLN A 165 4.28 -7.29 5.82
N THR A 166 4.45 -6.15 6.48
CA THR A 166 3.54 -5.01 6.33
C THR A 166 3.54 -4.44 4.91
N ASN A 167 4.72 -4.32 4.29
CA ASN A 167 4.86 -3.61 3.01
C ASN A 167 4.66 -4.51 1.79
N TYR A 168 4.80 -5.84 1.93
CA TYR A 168 4.76 -6.76 0.80
C TYR A 168 3.86 -7.98 1.03
N ILE A 169 4.17 -8.84 2.02
CA ILE A 169 3.43 -10.11 2.18
C ILE A 169 1.97 -9.87 2.56
N GLY A 170 1.70 -8.88 3.41
CA GLY A 170 0.35 -8.47 3.79
C GLY A 170 -0.48 -8.00 2.60
N PRO A 171 -0.04 -6.98 1.82
CA PRO A 171 -0.69 -6.58 0.58
C PRO A 171 -0.87 -7.71 -0.44
N PHE A 172 0.13 -8.59 -0.60
CA PHE A 172 0.05 -9.78 -1.45
C PHE A 172 -1.10 -10.70 -1.00
N MET A 173 -1.12 -11.06 0.28
CA MET A 173 -2.16 -11.92 0.86
C MET A 173 -3.55 -11.28 0.77
N LEU A 174 -3.64 -9.99 1.13
CA LEU A 174 -4.88 -9.22 1.07
C LEU A 174 -5.46 -9.22 -0.33
N THR A 175 -4.64 -8.92 -1.33
CA THR A 175 -5.05 -8.88 -2.74
C THR A 175 -5.60 -10.23 -3.18
N ASN A 176 -4.94 -11.34 -2.81
CA ASN A 176 -5.41 -12.69 -3.13
C ASN A 176 -6.76 -13.02 -2.46
N ILE A 177 -6.97 -12.62 -1.20
CA ILE A 177 -8.25 -12.86 -0.50
C ILE A 177 -9.41 -12.07 -1.11
N LEU A 178 -9.12 -10.86 -1.58
CA LEU A 178 -10.09 -9.96 -2.21
C LEU A 178 -10.26 -10.21 -3.71
N LEU A 179 -9.40 -11.02 -4.32
CA LEU A 179 -9.43 -11.30 -5.75
C LEU A 179 -10.80 -11.78 -6.26
N PRO A 180 -11.54 -12.65 -5.56
CA PRO A 180 -12.90 -13.02 -5.98
C PRO A 180 -13.84 -11.81 -6.06
N LEU A 181 -13.76 -10.88 -5.10
CA LEU A 181 -14.59 -9.66 -5.11
C LEU A 181 -14.18 -8.70 -6.24
N LEU A 182 -12.89 -8.64 -6.58
CA LEU A 182 -12.40 -7.83 -7.70
C LEU A 182 -12.84 -8.43 -9.05
N LYS A 183 -12.78 -9.76 -9.19
CA LYS A 183 -13.14 -10.49 -10.42
C LYS A 183 -14.64 -10.52 -10.67
N ASN A 184 -15.47 -10.57 -9.62
CA ASN A 184 -16.93 -10.58 -9.74
C ASN A 184 -17.52 -9.20 -10.05
N SER A 185 -16.68 -8.20 -10.31
CA SER A 185 -17.17 -6.86 -10.64
C SER A 185 -17.78 -6.83 -12.04
N SER A 186 -18.99 -6.27 -12.13
CA SER A 186 -19.72 -6.03 -13.38
C SER A 186 -19.05 -4.98 -14.27
N VAL A 187 -18.18 -4.17 -13.68
CA VAL A 187 -17.36 -3.16 -14.37
C VAL A 187 -15.87 -3.45 -14.15
N PRO A 188 -14.97 -2.97 -15.02
CA PRO A 188 -13.55 -3.18 -14.85
C PRO A 188 -13.06 -2.71 -13.48
N SER A 189 -12.47 -3.62 -12.71
CA SER A 189 -11.91 -3.31 -11.39
C SER A 189 -10.41 -3.04 -11.48
N ARG A 190 -9.83 -2.52 -10.41
CA ARG A 190 -8.42 -2.13 -10.38
C ARG A 190 -7.75 -2.41 -9.06
N VAL A 191 -6.49 -2.86 -9.12
CA VAL A 191 -5.57 -2.89 -7.98
C VAL A 191 -4.50 -1.83 -8.21
N VAL A 192 -4.24 -1.01 -7.19
CA VAL A 192 -3.19 0.02 -7.20
C VAL A 192 -2.22 -0.29 -6.08
N ASN A 193 -0.96 -0.52 -6.43
CA ASN A 193 0.09 -0.88 -5.49
C ASN A 193 1.07 0.28 -5.29
N LEU A 194 1.16 0.82 -4.07
CA LEU A 194 2.09 1.91 -3.81
C LEU A 194 3.52 1.39 -3.63
N THR A 195 4.32 1.68 -4.65
CA THR A 195 5.76 1.45 -4.65
C THR A 195 6.52 2.71 -4.21
N SER A 196 7.85 2.70 -4.35
CA SER A 196 8.73 3.85 -4.09
C SER A 196 9.86 3.79 -5.11
N PHE A 197 10.34 4.93 -5.62
CA PHE A 197 11.47 4.99 -6.56
C PHE A 197 12.73 4.29 -6.01
N THR A 198 12.83 4.13 -4.69
CA THR A 198 13.92 3.46 -3.99
C THR A 198 14.05 1.98 -4.38
N HIS A 199 13.03 1.36 -5.01
CA HIS A 199 13.15 0.03 -5.62
C HIS A 199 14.32 -0.07 -6.63
N ARG A 200 14.70 1.05 -7.27
CA ARG A 200 15.82 1.11 -8.23
C ARG A 200 17.19 0.90 -7.60
N CYS A 201 17.29 1.00 -6.28
CA CYS A 201 18.54 0.82 -5.54
C CYS A 201 18.82 -0.64 -5.18
N VAL A 202 17.96 -1.58 -5.60
CA VAL A 202 18.12 -3.01 -5.35
C VAL A 202 18.86 -3.65 -6.53
N SER A 203 20.00 -4.29 -6.26
CA SER A 203 20.87 -4.90 -7.27
C SER A 203 20.61 -6.40 -7.51
N GLY A 204 19.67 -7.01 -6.78
CA GLY A 204 19.32 -8.43 -6.92
C GLY A 204 18.10 -8.82 -6.10
N LEU A 205 17.39 -9.86 -6.54
CA LEU A 205 16.23 -10.43 -5.83
C LEU A 205 16.64 -11.77 -5.21
N ASP A 206 16.53 -11.90 -3.88
CA ASP A 206 16.80 -13.15 -3.16
C ASP A 206 15.56 -13.56 -2.37
N VAL A 207 14.83 -14.55 -2.89
CA VAL A 207 13.60 -15.07 -2.28
C VAL A 207 13.94 -16.32 -1.46
N CYS A 208 14.60 -16.12 -0.32
CA CYS A 208 14.84 -17.17 0.66
C CYS A 208 14.21 -16.82 2.00
N GLU A 209 14.09 -17.83 2.87
CA GLU A 209 13.50 -17.67 4.21
C GLU A 209 14.23 -16.60 5.04
N ASP A 210 15.56 -16.56 4.97
CA ASP A 210 16.38 -15.56 5.65
C ASP A 210 16.10 -14.13 5.17
N ALA A 211 15.85 -13.95 3.87
CA ALA A 211 15.47 -12.66 3.32
C ALA A 211 14.10 -12.23 3.86
N LEU A 212 13.12 -13.15 3.92
CA LEU A 212 11.79 -12.88 4.49
C LEU A 212 11.80 -12.58 5.99
N ARG A 213 12.81 -13.07 6.72
CA ARG A 213 13.07 -12.74 8.13
C ARG A 213 13.92 -11.48 8.33
N GLY A 214 14.32 -10.81 7.25
CA GLY A 214 15.12 -9.58 7.30
C GLY A 214 16.60 -9.81 7.64
N MET A 215 17.07 -11.07 7.59
CA MET A 215 18.42 -11.45 8.02
C MET A 215 19.50 -11.32 6.94
N LYS A 216 19.12 -11.17 5.66
CA LYS A 216 20.08 -11.11 4.53
C LYS A 216 20.51 -9.71 4.06
N PHE A 217 19.82 -8.64 4.48
CA PHE A 217 20.03 -7.31 3.90
C PHE A 217 21.26 -6.55 4.43
N GLY A 218 22.18 -7.24 5.10
CA GLY A 218 23.51 -6.76 5.45
C GLY A 218 24.48 -7.94 5.56
N ARG A 219 25.76 -7.72 5.23
CA ARG A 219 26.82 -8.60 5.73
C ARG A 219 26.68 -8.61 7.25
N CYS A 220 26.20 -9.72 7.82
CA CYS A 220 26.36 -10.00 9.24
C CYS A 220 27.86 -10.14 9.50
N SER A 221 28.50 -9.01 9.72
CA SER A 221 29.89 -8.91 10.13
C SER A 221 29.96 -7.71 11.05
N ILE A 222 29.73 -7.99 12.34
CA ILE A 222 30.20 -7.20 13.49
C ILE A 222 29.40 -5.89 13.76
N GLY A 223 28.44 -5.93 14.70
CA GLY A 223 27.90 -4.71 15.36
C GLY A 223 26.46 -4.27 15.05
N GLU A 224 25.59 -5.23 14.72
CA GLU A 224 24.11 -5.25 14.63
C GLU A 224 23.31 -3.93 14.67
N SER A 225 23.07 -3.34 13.49
CA SER A 225 21.96 -2.40 13.26
C SER A 225 21.08 -2.92 12.13
N TYR A 226 19.76 -2.87 12.31
CA TYR A 226 18.78 -3.35 11.33
C TYR A 226 18.98 -2.65 9.97
N PRO A 227 19.10 -3.39 8.85
CA PRO A 227 19.35 -2.82 7.52
C PRO A 227 18.10 -2.14 6.92
N LEU A 228 17.56 -1.14 7.62
CA LEU A 228 16.31 -0.45 7.35
C LEU A 228 16.13 -0.02 5.89
N ALA A 229 17.13 0.67 5.32
CA ALA A 229 17.06 1.19 3.97
C ALA A 229 16.95 0.06 2.95
N SER A 230 17.85 -0.92 3.05
CA SER A 230 17.91 -2.09 2.17
C SER A 230 16.64 -2.93 2.25
N THR A 231 16.13 -3.19 3.47
CA THR A 231 14.88 -3.94 3.64
C THR A 231 13.72 -3.18 3.02
N TYR A 232 13.61 -1.86 3.24
CA TYR A 232 12.53 -1.06 2.66
C TYR A 232 12.55 -1.06 1.13
N GLU A 233 13.70 -0.77 0.54
CA GLU A 233 13.92 -0.81 -0.91
C GLU A 233 13.53 -2.17 -1.49
N TYR A 234 13.93 -3.25 -0.83
CA TYR A 234 13.58 -4.61 -1.19
C TYR A 234 12.06 -4.83 -1.18
N THR A 235 11.35 -4.41 -0.12
CA THR A 235 9.87 -4.54 -0.09
C THR A 235 9.20 -3.81 -1.25
N LYS A 236 9.75 -2.66 -1.67
CA LYS A 236 9.19 -1.85 -2.76
C LYS A 236 9.51 -2.43 -4.13
N LEU A 237 10.64 -3.12 -4.30
CA LEU A 237 10.89 -3.95 -5.48
C LEU A 237 9.93 -5.14 -5.53
N CYS A 238 9.74 -5.87 -4.43
CA CYS A 238 8.82 -7.01 -4.38
C CYS A 238 7.38 -6.62 -4.74
N MET A 239 6.89 -5.48 -4.23
CA MET A 239 5.58 -4.95 -4.61
C MET A 239 5.48 -4.60 -6.10
N LEU A 240 6.55 -4.08 -6.71
CA LEU A 240 6.59 -3.80 -8.14
C LEU A 240 6.54 -5.10 -8.96
N MET A 241 7.36 -6.10 -8.60
CA MET A 241 7.36 -7.42 -9.24
C MET A 241 6.01 -8.12 -9.11
N PHE A 242 5.39 -8.04 -7.93
CA PHE A 242 4.04 -8.53 -7.71
C PHE A 242 3.02 -7.84 -8.60
N SER A 243 3.16 -6.53 -8.83
CA SER A 243 2.25 -5.79 -9.73
C SER A 243 2.34 -6.30 -11.17
N TYR A 244 3.56 -6.55 -11.67
CA TYR A 244 3.76 -7.14 -13.00
C TYR A 244 3.20 -8.56 -13.10
N GLU A 245 3.46 -9.39 -12.10
CA GLU A 245 2.97 -10.78 -12.11
C GLU A 245 1.45 -10.84 -11.98
N LEU A 246 0.86 -10.04 -11.10
CA LEU A 246 -0.58 -9.94 -10.96
C LEU A 246 -1.23 -9.45 -12.26
N HIS A 247 -0.63 -8.44 -12.91
CA HIS A 247 -1.09 -8.00 -14.23
C HIS A 247 -1.04 -9.13 -15.25
N ARG A 248 0.09 -9.85 -15.35
CA ARG A 248 0.28 -10.97 -16.28
C ARG A 248 -0.79 -12.05 -16.09
N GLN A 249 -1.15 -12.39 -14.85
CA GLN A 249 -2.15 -13.40 -14.54
C GLN A 249 -3.59 -12.93 -14.83
N LEU A 250 -3.90 -11.67 -14.53
CA LEU A 250 -5.26 -11.15 -14.61
C LEU A 250 -5.64 -10.59 -15.98
N HIS A 251 -4.69 -10.00 -16.71
CA HIS A 251 -4.91 -9.39 -18.03
C HIS A 251 -5.50 -10.37 -19.04
N MET A 252 -5.18 -11.66 -18.91
CA MET A 252 -5.69 -12.70 -19.82
C MET A 252 -7.06 -13.28 -19.42
N SER A 253 -7.53 -13.04 -18.20
CA SER A 253 -8.62 -13.84 -17.61
C SER A 253 -9.72 -13.07 -16.89
N SER A 254 -9.51 -11.80 -16.55
CA SER A 254 -10.46 -11.03 -15.75
C SER A 254 -10.29 -9.54 -16.03
N GLY A 255 -11.38 -8.77 -16.14
CA GLY A 255 -11.37 -7.33 -16.38
C GLY A 255 -10.73 -6.47 -15.27
N VAL A 256 -9.84 -7.05 -14.46
CA VAL A 256 -9.08 -6.43 -13.39
C VAL A 256 -7.79 -5.83 -13.98
N SER A 257 -7.62 -4.53 -13.82
CA SER A 257 -6.38 -3.81 -14.15
C SER A 257 -5.47 -3.70 -12.92
N VAL A 258 -4.15 -3.67 -13.13
CA VAL A 258 -3.16 -3.48 -12.04
C VAL A 258 -2.29 -2.28 -12.40
N ILE A 259 -2.11 -1.36 -11.46
CA ILE A 259 -1.29 -0.13 -11.58
C ILE A 259 -0.29 -0.06 -10.44
#